data_AF-A0A7K9IT95-F1
#
_entry.id   AF-A0A7K9IT95-F1
#
_cell.length_a   1.000
_cell.length_b   1.000
_cell.length_c   1.000
_cell.angle_alpha   90.00
_cell.angle_beta   90.00
_cell.angle_gamma   90.00
#
_symmetry.space_group_name_H-M   'P 1'
#
loop_
_entity.id
_entity.type
_entity.pdbx_description
1 polymer ?
#
loop_
_entity_poly.entity_id
_entity_poly.type
_entity_poly.pdbx_seq_one_letter_code
_entity_poly.pdbx_strand_id
1 'polypeptide(L)'
;PSVSISMVPSSSQPGSSYPLCSVLDFSPAWVQLRWFRGERELSGHVVATDMGHRLLVLLETPPRCGFTYTGQVEHVSLGHPLSWHW
;
A
#
# COMPACT_ATOMS: atom_id res chain seq x y z
N PRO A 1 13.98 -3.40 -3.59
CA PRO A 1 12.53 -3.33 -3.88
C PRO A 1 12.16 -2.06 -4.66
N SER A 2 11.36 -2.23 -5.72
CA SER A 2 10.78 -1.12 -6.48
C SER A 2 9.32 -0.92 -6.05
N VAL A 3 8.94 0.30 -5.68
CA VAL A 3 7.59 0.62 -5.18
C VAL A 3 6.87 1.49 -6.22
N SER A 4 5.67 1.10 -6.61
CA SER A 4 4.81 1.87 -7.51
C SER A 4 3.43 2.05 -6.90
N ILE A 5 2.87 3.26 -7.04
CA ILE A 5 1.55 3.61 -6.50
C ILE A 5 0.65 3.98 -7.67
N SER A 6 -0.50 3.34 -7.76
CA SER A 6 -1.51 3.64 -8.78
C SER A 6 -2.91 3.71 -8.17
N MET A 7 -3.85 4.36 -8.87
CA MET A 7 -5.26 4.30 -8.51
C MET A 7 -5.93 3.18 -9.28
N VAL A 8 -6.67 2.33 -8.57
CA VAL A 8 -7.52 1.30 -9.17
C VAL A 8 -8.98 1.62 -8.90
N PRO A 9 -9.87 1.54 -9.91
CA PRO A 9 -11.29 1.80 -9.70
C PRO A 9 -11.89 0.75 -8.75
N SER A 10 -12.77 1.21 -7.86
CA SER A 10 -13.51 0.34 -6.97
C SER A 10 -14.60 -0.41 -7.73
N SER A 11 -14.57 -1.75 -7.66
CA SER A 11 -15.67 -2.58 -8.17
C SER A 11 -16.92 -2.50 -7.29
N SER A 12 -16.75 -2.21 -5.99
CA SER A 12 -17.83 -2.18 -5.00
C SER A 12 -18.49 -0.80 -4.87
N GLN A 13 -17.79 0.28 -5.22
CA GLN A 13 -18.28 1.66 -5.08
C GLN A 13 -18.05 2.49 -6.36
N PRO A 14 -19.07 2.64 -7.21
CA PRO A 14 -18.97 3.40 -8.46
C PRO A 14 -18.52 4.84 -8.21
N GLY A 15 -17.52 5.30 -8.96
CA GLY A 15 -16.94 6.65 -8.84
C GLY A 15 -15.90 6.80 -7.73
N SER A 16 -15.56 5.72 -7.02
CA SER A 16 -14.43 5.69 -6.07
C SER A 16 -13.25 4.91 -6.65
N SER A 17 -12.04 5.33 -6.30
CA SER A 17 -10.79 4.63 -6.62
C SER A 17 -10.04 4.31 -5.34
N TYR A 18 -9.24 3.26 -5.34
CA TYR A 18 -8.41 2.82 -4.23
C TYR A 18 -6.92 3.00 -4.58
N PRO A 19 -6.07 3.43 -3.64
CA PRO A 19 -4.64 3.42 -3.86
C PRO A 19 -4.12 1.97 -3.79
N LEU A 20 -3.46 1.55 -4.87
CA LEU A 20 -2.76 0.29 -4.99
C LEU A 20 -1.26 0.55 -4.86
N CYS A 21 -0.64 -0.05 -3.84
CA CYS A 21 0.81 -0.09 -3.71
C CYS A 21 1.34 -1.42 -4.26
N SER A 22 2.20 -1.35 -5.26
CA SER A 22 2.87 -2.50 -5.85
C SER A 22 4.33 -2.51 -5.43
N VAL A 23 4.77 -3.55 -4.72
CA VAL A 23 6.17 -3.75 -4.34
C VAL A 23 6.74 -4.89 -5.19
N LEU A 24 7.72 -4.57 -6.00
CA LEU A 24 8.36 -5.47 -6.96
C LEU A 24 9.80 -5.73 -6.56
N ASP A 25 10.34 -6.86 -7.00
CA ASP A 25 11.77 -7.17 -6.91
C ASP A 25 12.32 -7.06 -5.48
N PHE A 26 11.59 -7.61 -4.50
CA PHE A 26 12.07 -7.75 -3.14
C PHE A 26 12.58 -9.18 -2.92
N SER A 27 13.77 -9.28 -2.35
CA SER A 27 14.37 -10.52 -1.87
C SER A 27 15.29 -10.18 -0.70
N PRO A 28 15.26 -10.95 0.42
CA PRO A 28 14.38 -12.08 0.71
C PRO A 28 12.91 -11.67 0.95
N ALA A 29 12.01 -12.66 1.06
CA ALA A 29 10.55 -12.56 0.88
C ALA A 29 9.77 -11.71 1.91
N TRP A 30 10.38 -11.20 2.97
CA TRP A 30 9.63 -10.49 4.00
C TRP A 30 9.59 -8.98 3.75
N VAL A 31 8.43 -8.50 3.27
CA VAL A 31 8.07 -7.07 3.16
C VAL A 31 6.91 -6.81 4.09
N GLN A 32 6.97 -5.72 4.85
CA GLN A 32 5.88 -5.25 5.68
C GLN A 32 5.34 -3.93 5.11
N LEU A 33 4.03 -3.88 4.87
CA LEU A 33 3.36 -2.68 4.40
C LEU A 33 2.32 -2.21 5.40
N ARG A 34 2.35 -0.91 5.71
CA ARG A 34 1.44 -0.25 6.64
C ARG A 34 0.77 0.93 5.96
N TRP A 35 -0.50 1.11 6.22
CA TRP A 35 -1.25 2.29 5.80
C TRP A 35 -1.72 3.05 7.02
N PHE A 36 -1.67 4.36 6.95
CA PHE A 36 -2.11 5.26 8.00
C PHE A 36 -3.11 6.25 7.41
N ARG A 37 -4.11 6.60 8.21
CA ARG A 37 -4.98 7.75 7.97
C ARG A 37 -4.69 8.78 9.05
N GLY A 38 -3.97 9.85 8.69
CA GLY A 38 -3.27 10.66 9.68
C GLY A 38 -2.30 9.79 10.49
N GLU A 39 -2.45 9.78 11.81
CA GLU A 39 -1.60 9.00 12.73
C GLU A 39 -2.14 7.58 13.00
N ARG A 40 -3.31 7.20 12.45
CA ARG A 40 -3.96 5.93 12.77
C ARG A 40 -3.68 4.87 11.72
N GLU A 41 -3.05 3.76 12.12
CA GLU A 41 -2.83 2.60 11.26
C GLU A 41 -4.15 1.94 10.83
N LEU A 42 -4.23 1.55 9.55
CA LEU A 42 -5.33 0.86 8.89
C LEU A 42 -4.95 -0.61 8.69
N SER A 43 -5.40 -1.50 9.58
CA SER A 43 -5.07 -2.93 9.50
C SER A 43 -6.18 -3.79 8.84
N GLY A 44 -7.36 -3.24 8.59
CA GLY A 44 -8.56 -4.00 8.18
C GLY A 44 -8.91 -4.03 6.70
N HIS A 45 -8.18 -3.30 5.84
CA HIS A 45 -8.52 -3.11 4.42
C HIS A 45 -7.31 -3.24 3.50
N VAL A 46 -6.31 -3.98 3.95
CA VAL A 46 -5.05 -4.17 3.22
C VAL A 46 -5.06 -5.58 2.65
N VAL A 47 -5.26 -5.70 1.34
CA VAL A 47 -5.18 -6.99 0.65
C VAL A 47 -3.78 -7.14 0.09
N ALA A 48 -3.05 -8.13 0.60
CA ALA A 48 -1.70 -8.46 0.16
C ALA A 48 -1.72 -9.76 -0.67
N THR A 49 -1.23 -9.69 -1.90
CA THR A 49 -1.07 -10.84 -2.78
C THR A 49 0.42 -11.07 -3.01
N ASP A 50 0.97 -12.12 -2.41
CA ASP A 50 2.35 -12.56 -2.63
C ASP A 50 2.45 -13.47 -3.86
N MET A 51 3.35 -13.12 -4.78
CA MET A 51 3.71 -13.86 -5.99
C MET A 51 5.21 -14.19 -6.01
N GLY A 52 5.81 -14.45 -4.85
CA GLY A 52 7.20 -14.93 -4.67
C GLY A 52 8.26 -13.84 -4.80
N HIS A 53 8.26 -13.08 -5.90
CA HIS A 53 9.15 -11.94 -6.15
C HIS A 53 8.40 -10.61 -6.29
N ARG A 54 7.07 -10.65 -6.15
CA ARG A 54 6.16 -9.51 -6.34
C ARG A 54 5.09 -9.57 -5.26
N LEU A 55 4.79 -8.44 -4.64
CA LEU A 55 3.84 -8.29 -3.55
C LEU A 55 2.98 -7.12 -3.95
N LEU A 56 1.72 -7.44 -4.25
CA LEU A 56 0.73 -6.43 -4.55
C LEU A 56 -0.03 -6.13 -3.26
N VAL A 57 -0.13 -4.85 -2.90
CA VAL A 57 -0.84 -4.44 -1.68
C VAL A 57 -1.85 -3.36 -2.01
N LEU A 58 -3.12 -3.71 -1.93
CA LEU A 58 -4.23 -2.81 -2.18
C LEU A 58 -4.77 -2.28 -0.85
N LEU A 59 -4.90 -0.95 -0.73
CA LEU A 59 -5.73 -0.36 0.31
C LEU A 59 -7.17 -0.25 -0.21
N GLU A 60 -8.03 -1.18 0.16
CA GLU A 60 -9.45 -1.21 -0.23
C GLU A 60 -10.31 -0.15 0.48
N THR A 61 -9.69 0.84 1.13
CA THR A 61 -10.40 1.98 1.68
C THR A 61 -10.36 3.12 0.67
N PRO A 62 -11.50 3.65 0.22
CA PRO A 62 -11.48 4.75 -0.73
C PRO A 62 -10.93 5.98 -0.01
N PRO A 63 -9.98 6.72 -0.62
CA PRO A 63 -9.47 7.94 -0.03
C PRO A 63 -10.63 8.92 0.06
N ARG A 64 -10.92 9.37 1.28
CA ARG A 64 -11.97 10.35 1.54
C ARG A 64 -11.36 11.75 1.47
N CYS A 65 -12.03 12.66 0.76
CA CYS A 65 -11.61 14.06 0.69
C CYS A 65 -11.49 14.66 2.11
N GLY A 66 -10.39 15.34 2.39
CA GLY A 66 -10.08 15.90 3.72
C GLY A 66 -9.29 14.98 4.65
N PHE A 67 -8.90 13.78 4.22
CA PHE A 67 -8.00 12.91 4.96
C PHE A 67 -6.70 12.69 4.18
N THR A 68 -5.56 12.80 4.88
CA THR A 68 -4.25 12.40 4.35
C THR A 68 -4.00 10.94 4.67
N TYR A 69 -3.58 10.18 3.66
CA TYR A 69 -3.18 8.80 3.80
C TYR A 69 -1.67 8.69 3.66
N THR A 70 -1.05 7.92 4.54
CA THR A 70 0.39 7.64 4.45
C THR A 70 0.56 6.14 4.25
N GLY A 71 1.26 5.75 3.21
CA GLY A 71 1.69 4.36 3.04
C GLY A 71 3.15 4.23 3.43
N GLN A 72 3.51 3.12 4.05
CA GLN A 72 4.86 2.82 4.51
C GLN A 72 5.22 1.39 4.14
N VAL A 73 6.38 1.23 3.49
CA VAL A 73 6.98 -0.06 3.16
C VAL A 73 8.26 -0.25 3.95
N GLU A 74 8.35 -1.35 4.65
CA GLU A 74 9.54 -1.81 5.36
C GLU A 74 10.05 -3.10 4.71
N HIS A 75 11.34 -3.14 4.44
CA HIS A 75 12.00 -4.32 3.88
C HIS A 75 13.46 -4.36 4.35
N VAL A 76 14.03 -5.55 4.54
CA VAL A 76 15.40 -5.71 5.04
C VAL A 76 16.46 -5.12 4.11
N SER A 77 16.17 -4.99 2.81
CA SER A 77 17.09 -4.31 1.87
C SER A 77 16.96 -2.78 1.89
N LEU A 78 15.93 -2.24 2.56
CA LEU A 78 15.77 -0.81 2.78
C LEU A 78 16.42 -0.43 4.11
N GLY A 79 17.38 0.49 4.11
CA GLY A 79 18.00 0.99 5.34
C GLY A 79 17.05 1.77 6.26
N HIS A 80 15.90 2.20 5.72
CA HIS A 80 14.83 2.89 6.44
C HIS A 80 13.48 2.62 5.75
N PRO A 81 12.34 2.79 6.45
CA PRO A 81 11.03 2.66 5.83
C PRO A 81 10.86 3.65 4.66
N LEU A 82 10.23 3.19 3.59
CA LEU A 82 9.88 4.01 2.45
C LEU A 82 8.43 4.48 2.61
N SER A 83 8.24 5.78 2.78
CA SER A 83 6.93 6.37 3.08
C SER A 83 6.47 7.28 1.94
N TRP A 84 5.17 7.32 1.69
CA TRP A 84 4.55 8.24 0.74
C TRP A 84 3.23 8.78 1.28
N HIS A 85 2.87 9.98 0.85
CA HIS A 85 1.63 10.64 1.22
C HIS A 85 0.67 10.71 0.04
N TRP A 86 -0.62 10.61 0.33
CA TRP A 86 -1.71 10.65 -0.63
C TRP A 86 -2.87 11.47 -0.07
#